data_AF-A0A963HNB1-F1
#
_entry.id   AF-A0A963HNB1-F1
#
_cell.length_a   1.000
_cell.length_b   1.000
_cell.length_c   1.000
_cell.angle_alpha   90.00
_cell.angle_beta   90.00
_cell.angle_gamma   90.00
#
_symmetry.space_group_name_H-M   'P 1'
#
loop_
_entity.id
_entity.type
_entity.pdbx_description
1 polymer ?
#
loop_
_entity_poly.entity_id
_entity_poly.type
_entity_poly.pdbx_seq_one_letter_code
_entity_poly.pdbx_strand_id
1 'polypeptide(L)'
;MRRSDKGFVYLWALFAVTVAGVVMAATGQVWQIQMKREKERELLFVGDQFRKAIMSYYNNQITGVRQYPESLEELLEDKRGPVTIRHLRKIYIDPMTMEDEWGLVEEEVSQQAQSPNSATGNANNANPANNSLGSSQISSRKGITGVYSLSNKRPLKKDNFPEHFAKFTEAETYQDWQFVFSRDAGNNNATTQQTSQSGAAGTPASPFGTPSGAASSSGGASAPASPFAPPASGQTGQNPFAR
;
A
#
# COMPACT_ATOMS: atom_id res chain seq x y z
N MET A 1 0.39 68.35 -49.48
CA MET A 1 -0.06 66.97 -49.75
C MET A 1 0.46 66.07 -48.63
N ARG A 2 -0.38 65.64 -47.68
CA ARG A 2 0.03 64.74 -46.60
C ARG A 2 -0.30 63.30 -47.03
N ARG A 3 0.71 62.56 -47.49
CA ARG A 3 0.58 61.13 -47.76
C ARG A 3 0.63 60.41 -46.42
N SER A 4 -0.42 59.66 -46.11
CA SER A 4 -0.53 58.90 -44.87
C SER A 4 0.33 57.64 -44.96
N ASP A 5 1.25 57.48 -44.02
CA ASP A 5 2.06 56.27 -43.83
C ASP A 5 1.18 55.09 -43.35
N LYS A 6 0.47 54.46 -44.27
CA LYS A 6 -0.42 53.31 -43.99
C LYS A 6 0.31 51.96 -44.04
N GLY A 7 1.57 51.93 -44.47
CA GLY A 7 2.34 50.70 -44.62
C GLY A 7 2.78 50.07 -43.29
N PHE A 8 3.05 50.89 -42.26
CA PHE A 8 3.56 50.40 -40.98
C PHE A 8 2.50 49.63 -40.15
N VAL A 9 1.23 50.01 -40.28
CA VAL A 9 0.12 49.35 -39.58
C VAL A 9 -0.05 47.90 -40.05
N TYR A 10 0.18 47.62 -41.34
CA TYR A 10 0.15 46.26 -41.87
C TYR A 10 1.29 45.40 -41.33
N LEU A 11 2.48 45.96 -41.13
CA LEU A 11 3.61 45.21 -40.56
C LEU A 11 3.35 44.81 -39.11
N TRP A 12 2.77 45.70 -38.29
CA TRP A 12 2.37 45.37 -36.94
C TRP A 12 1.21 44.36 -36.88
N ALA A 13 0.23 44.48 -37.77
CA ALA A 13 -0.87 43.53 -37.85
C ALA A 13 -0.36 42.12 -38.23
N LEU A 14 0.52 42.02 -39.23
CA LEU A 14 1.14 40.75 -39.61
C LEU A 14 2.00 40.18 -38.49
N PHE A 15 2.76 41.02 -37.78
CA PHE A 15 3.56 40.60 -36.63
C PHE A 15 2.70 40.11 -35.45
N ALA A 16 1.59 40.78 -35.15
CA ALA A 16 0.68 40.34 -34.10
C ALA A 16 0.04 38.98 -34.42
N VAL A 17 -0.37 38.77 -35.68
CA VAL A 17 -0.93 37.49 -36.15
C VAL A 17 0.11 36.37 -36.08
N THR A 18 1.36 36.61 -36.48
CA THR A 18 2.41 35.59 -36.41
C THR A 18 2.78 35.24 -34.97
N VAL A 19 2.92 36.24 -34.08
CA VAL A 19 3.19 35.99 -32.66
C VAL A 19 2.03 35.23 -32.00
N ALA A 20 0.79 35.61 -32.28
CA ALA A 20 -0.39 34.89 -31.76
C ALA A 20 -0.42 33.43 -32.21
N GLY A 21 -0.06 33.15 -33.47
CA GLY A 21 0.04 31.78 -34.00
C GLY A 21 1.11 30.94 -33.28
N VAL A 22 2.30 31.51 -33.05
CA VAL A 22 3.39 30.80 -32.34
C VAL A 22 3.03 30.54 -30.87
N VAL A 23 2.38 31.51 -30.22
CA VAL A 23 1.95 31.36 -28.81
C VAL A 23 0.91 30.24 -28.65
N MET A 24 -0.06 30.10 -29.57
CA MET A 24 -1.02 29.00 -29.53
C MET A 24 -0.37 27.62 -29.75
N ALA A 25 0.68 27.52 -30.57
CA ALA A 25 1.34 26.24 -30.84
C ALA A 25 2.10 25.70 -29.59
N ALA A 26 2.58 26.58 -28.72
CA ALA A 26 3.38 26.19 -27.56
C ALA A 26 2.57 25.56 -26.40
N THR A 27 1.26 25.86 -26.28
CA THR A 27 0.47 25.47 -25.11
C THR A 27 0.01 24.01 -25.09
N GLY A 28 0.21 23.24 -26.17
CA GLY A 28 -0.26 21.85 -26.28
C GLY A 28 0.60 20.79 -25.57
N GLN A 29 1.89 21.04 -25.36
CA GLN A 29 2.85 20.01 -24.89
C GLN A 29 2.71 19.67 -23.39
N VAL A 30 2.22 20.59 -22.56
CA VAL A 30 2.12 20.40 -21.10
C VAL A 30 1.06 19.35 -20.73
N TRP A 31 0.07 19.13 -21.59
CA TRP A 31 -1.07 18.27 -21.28
C TRP A 31 -0.71 16.78 -21.20
N GLN A 32 0.27 16.31 -21.98
CA GLN A 32 0.65 14.88 -21.95
C GLN A 32 1.38 14.49 -20.66
N ILE A 33 2.20 15.38 -20.11
CA ILE A 33 2.91 15.13 -18.84
C ILE A 33 1.91 15.07 -17.68
N GLN A 34 0.93 15.97 -17.67
CA GLN A 34 -0.14 15.98 -16.68
C GLN A 34 -0.94 14.66 -16.71
N MET A 35 -1.35 14.21 -17.90
CA MET A 35 -2.09 12.95 -18.06
C MET A 35 -1.28 11.73 -17.65
N LYS A 36 0.02 11.69 -17.95
CA LYS A 36 0.89 10.57 -17.55
C LYS A 36 1.04 10.49 -16.03
N ARG A 37 1.23 11.63 -15.37
CA ARG A 37 1.31 11.71 -13.90
C ARG A 37 0.01 11.25 -13.23
N GLU A 38 -1.14 11.60 -13.81
CA GLU A 38 -2.44 11.15 -13.32
C GLU A 38 -2.55 9.63 -13.38
N LYS A 39 -2.18 9.03 -14.52
CA LYS A 39 -2.18 7.57 -14.70
C LYS A 39 -1.23 6.85 -13.73
N GLU A 40 -0.04 7.41 -13.47
CA GLU A 40 0.88 6.86 -12.48
C GLU A 40 0.30 6.88 -11.06
N ARG A 41 -0.38 7.97 -10.68
CA ARG A 41 -1.04 8.07 -9.38
C ARG A 41 -2.15 7.03 -9.26
N GLU A 42 -2.95 6.88 -10.31
CA GLU A 42 -4.01 5.86 -10.36
C GLU A 42 -3.40 4.46 -10.27
N LEU A 43 -2.29 4.19 -10.97
CA LEU A 43 -1.61 2.89 -10.91
C LEU A 43 -1.17 2.56 -9.48
N LEU A 44 -0.57 3.51 -8.77
CA LEU A 44 -0.17 3.33 -7.37
C LEU A 44 -1.39 3.12 -6.45
N PHE A 45 -2.48 3.83 -6.69
CA PHE A 45 -3.71 3.68 -5.93
C PHE A 45 -4.33 2.29 -6.15
N VAL A 46 -4.46 1.86 -7.41
CA VAL A 46 -4.99 0.55 -7.78
C VAL A 46 -4.12 -0.57 -7.23
N GLY A 47 -2.79 -0.46 -7.36
CA GLY A 47 -1.87 -1.43 -6.80
C GLY A 47 -1.95 -1.52 -5.26
N ASP A 48 -2.18 -0.40 -4.57
CA ASP A 48 -2.45 -0.39 -3.12
C ASP A 48 -3.78 -1.09 -2.77
N GLN A 49 -4.83 -0.96 -3.59
CA GLN A 49 -6.09 -1.71 -3.42
C GLN A 49 -5.87 -3.21 -3.55
N PHE A 50 -5.12 -3.66 -4.56
CA PHE A 50 -4.81 -5.08 -4.74
C PHE A 50 -4.02 -5.63 -3.54
N ARG A 51 -2.97 -4.92 -3.11
CA ARG A 51 -2.18 -5.32 -1.93
C ARG A 51 -3.05 -5.45 -0.69
N LYS A 52 -3.92 -4.47 -0.43
CA LYS A 52 -4.86 -4.49 0.72
C LYS A 52 -5.87 -5.62 0.60
N ALA A 53 -6.38 -5.89 -0.59
CA ALA A 53 -7.31 -7.00 -0.84
C ALA A 53 -6.63 -8.34 -0.51
N ILE A 54 -5.43 -8.59 -1.05
CA ILE A 54 -4.63 -9.80 -0.77
C ILE A 54 -4.33 -9.91 0.73
N MET A 55 -3.93 -8.83 1.38
CA MET A 55 -3.69 -8.81 2.83
C MET A 55 -4.94 -9.16 3.63
N SER A 56 -6.09 -8.57 3.29
CA SER A 56 -7.34 -8.82 3.99
C SER A 56 -7.84 -10.26 3.78
N TYR A 57 -7.60 -10.81 2.59
CA TYR A 57 -7.90 -12.19 2.23
C TYR A 57 -7.01 -13.17 3.01
N TYR A 58 -5.70 -12.91 3.04
CA TYR A 58 -4.73 -13.73 3.78
C TYR A 58 -5.01 -13.75 5.30
N ASN A 59 -5.43 -12.61 5.85
CA ASN A 59 -5.77 -12.49 7.26
C ASN A 59 -7.16 -13.04 7.61
N ASN A 60 -7.98 -13.38 6.61
CA ASN A 60 -9.32 -13.92 6.81
C ASN A 60 -9.25 -15.39 7.25
N GLN A 61 -9.65 -15.68 8.49
CA GLN A 61 -9.51 -17.01 9.10
C GLN A 61 -10.75 -17.91 8.92
N ILE A 62 -11.63 -17.62 7.96
CA ILE A 62 -12.90 -18.37 7.76
C ILE A 62 -12.68 -19.89 7.67
N THR A 63 -11.63 -20.33 6.98
CA THR A 63 -11.30 -21.76 6.79
C THR A 63 -10.29 -22.30 7.79
N GLY A 64 -9.83 -21.48 8.75
CA GLY A 64 -8.81 -21.84 9.73
C GLY A 64 -7.37 -21.92 9.17
N VAL A 65 -7.17 -21.77 7.85
CA VAL A 65 -5.86 -21.81 7.19
C VAL A 65 -5.60 -20.50 6.46
N ARG A 66 -4.45 -19.87 6.74
CA ARG A 66 -4.00 -18.68 6.00
C ARG A 66 -3.43 -19.12 4.66
N GLN A 67 -4.08 -18.75 3.58
CA GLN A 67 -3.62 -19.08 2.24
C GLN A 67 -3.83 -17.89 1.31
N TYR A 68 -2.94 -17.73 0.34
CA TYR A 68 -3.06 -16.72 -0.70
C TYR A 68 -4.15 -17.10 -1.73
N PRO A 69 -4.76 -16.13 -2.41
CA PRO A 69 -5.77 -16.40 -3.43
C PRO A 69 -5.14 -17.06 -4.67
N GLU A 70 -5.86 -17.96 -5.34
CA GLU A 70 -5.37 -18.58 -6.58
C GLU A 70 -5.61 -17.70 -7.81
N SER A 71 -6.60 -16.80 -7.75
CA SER A 71 -6.95 -15.88 -8.85
C SER A 71 -7.40 -14.51 -8.34
N LEU A 72 -7.40 -13.49 -9.21
CA LEU A 72 -7.87 -12.15 -8.85
C LEU A 72 -9.39 -12.10 -8.62
N GLU A 73 -10.15 -12.99 -9.26
CA GLU A 73 -11.58 -13.13 -9.08
C GLU A 73 -11.94 -13.58 -7.66
N GLU A 74 -11.06 -14.34 -7.01
CA GLU A 74 -11.26 -14.76 -5.62
C GLU A 74 -11.15 -13.58 -4.64
N LEU A 75 -10.44 -12.50 -5.01
CA LEU A 75 -10.45 -11.24 -4.27
C LEU A 75 -11.78 -10.48 -4.44
N LEU A 76 -12.41 -10.60 -5.61
CA LEU A 76 -13.73 -10.01 -5.85
C LEU A 76 -14.81 -10.76 -5.06
N GLU A 77 -14.73 -12.08 -5.01
CA GLU A 77 -15.77 -12.93 -4.43
C GLU A 77 -15.18 -14.17 -3.71
N ASP A 78 -14.91 -14.02 -2.42
CA ASP A 78 -14.48 -15.12 -1.54
C ASP A 78 -15.71 -15.95 -1.11
N LYS A 79 -15.81 -17.16 -1.65
CA LYS A 79 -16.88 -18.15 -1.39
C LYS A 79 -16.50 -19.24 -0.40
N ARG A 80 -15.38 -19.08 0.32
CA ARG A 80 -14.89 -20.11 1.25
C ARG A 80 -15.71 -20.23 2.52
N GLY A 81 -16.49 -19.19 2.84
CA GLY A 81 -17.37 -19.14 3.99
C GLY A 81 -18.86 -19.27 3.64
N PRO A 82 -19.71 -19.41 4.66
CA PRO A 82 -21.17 -19.39 4.50
C PRO A 82 -21.70 -18.02 4.03
N VAL A 83 -20.91 -16.96 4.20
CA VAL A 83 -21.18 -15.61 3.71
C VAL A 83 -20.10 -15.24 2.71
N THR A 84 -20.51 -14.81 1.52
CA THR A 84 -19.60 -14.33 0.47
C THR A 84 -18.97 -13.00 0.88
N ILE A 85 -17.63 -12.94 0.97
CA ILE A 85 -16.89 -11.71 1.30
C ILE A 85 -16.25 -11.14 0.03
N ARG A 86 -16.25 -9.82 -0.09
CA ARG A 86 -15.60 -9.11 -1.21
C ARG A 86 -14.43 -8.30 -0.67
N HIS A 87 -13.21 -8.73 -1.00
CA HIS A 87 -11.98 -8.04 -0.60
C HIS A 87 -11.63 -6.91 -1.56
N LEU A 88 -12.06 -7.03 -2.82
CA LEU A 88 -11.93 -6.03 -3.86
C LEU A 88 -13.31 -5.66 -4.42
N ARG A 89 -13.56 -4.36 -4.62
CA ARG A 89 -14.86 -3.88 -5.13
C ARG A 89 -15.08 -4.26 -6.60
N LYS A 90 -14.03 -4.23 -7.40
CA LYS A 90 -14.01 -4.50 -8.83
C LYS A 90 -12.59 -4.82 -9.28
N ILE A 91 -12.46 -5.58 -10.36
CA ILE A 91 -11.19 -5.68 -11.07
C ILE A 91 -10.93 -4.31 -11.71
N TYR A 92 -9.84 -3.68 -11.31
CA TYR A 92 -9.46 -2.37 -11.84
C TYR A 92 -8.78 -2.55 -13.20
N ILE A 93 -8.97 -1.60 -14.10
CA ILE A 93 -8.27 -1.54 -15.39
C ILE A 93 -6.89 -0.92 -15.14
N ASP A 94 -5.85 -1.48 -15.74
CA ASP A 94 -4.52 -0.88 -15.74
C ASP A 94 -4.57 0.48 -16.49
N PRO A 95 -4.31 1.62 -15.83
CA PRO A 95 -4.41 2.94 -16.46
C PRO A 95 -3.37 3.18 -17.57
N MET A 96 -2.34 2.34 -17.66
CA MET A 96 -1.23 2.47 -18.60
C MET A 96 -1.43 1.71 -19.91
N THR A 97 -2.03 0.52 -19.84
CA THR A 97 -2.42 -0.32 -20.99
C THR A 97 -3.88 -0.12 -21.39
N MET A 98 -4.73 0.31 -20.45
CA MET A 98 -6.20 0.38 -20.58
C MET A 98 -6.85 -1.01 -20.74
N GLU A 99 -6.20 -2.04 -20.20
CA GLU A 99 -6.65 -3.42 -20.18
C GLU A 99 -6.95 -3.86 -18.74
N ASP A 100 -7.83 -4.83 -18.55
CA ASP A 100 -8.10 -5.48 -17.27
C ASP A 100 -7.12 -6.63 -16.96
N GLU A 101 -6.18 -6.88 -17.85
CA GLU A 101 -5.12 -7.87 -17.69
C GLU A 101 -3.96 -7.31 -16.85
N TRP A 102 -3.70 -7.99 -15.72
CA TRP A 102 -2.59 -7.68 -14.83
C TRP A 102 -1.56 -8.80 -14.85
N GLY A 103 -0.28 -8.43 -14.75
CA GLY A 103 0.77 -9.38 -14.45
C GLY A 103 0.61 -9.88 -13.02
N LEU A 104 0.67 -11.19 -12.81
CA LEU A 104 0.50 -11.82 -11.50
C LEU A 104 1.86 -12.15 -10.91
N VAL A 105 2.05 -11.78 -9.64
CA VAL A 105 3.20 -12.24 -8.86
C VAL A 105 2.75 -13.43 -8.04
N GLU A 106 3.23 -14.60 -8.40
CA GLU A 106 2.94 -15.86 -7.73
C GLU A 106 4.10 -16.19 -6.80
N GLU A 107 3.82 -16.45 -5.53
CA GLU A 107 4.85 -16.95 -4.61
C GLU A 107 4.82 -18.48 -4.67
N GLU A 108 5.72 -19.05 -5.45
CA GLU A 108 6.05 -20.47 -5.32
C GLU A 108 6.96 -20.61 -4.09
N VAL A 109 6.37 -20.98 -2.95
CA VAL A 109 7.14 -21.29 -1.74
C VAL A 109 7.96 -22.57 -2.02
N SER A 110 9.12 -22.39 -2.65
CA SER A 110 10.14 -23.40 -2.83
C SER A 110 10.81 -23.61 -1.47
N GLN A 111 10.44 -24.68 -0.78
CA GLN A 111 11.02 -25.05 0.51
C GLN A 111 12.50 -25.42 0.35
N GLN A 112 13.41 -24.44 0.38
CA GLN A 112 14.83 -24.69 0.60
C GLN A 112 15.10 -24.68 2.12
N ALA A 113 14.97 -25.87 2.71
CA ALA A 113 15.46 -26.33 4.02
C ALA A 113 15.98 -25.30 5.04
N GLN A 114 15.20 -25.05 6.10
CA GLN A 114 15.75 -24.79 7.44
C GLN A 114 15.35 -25.94 8.37
N SER A 115 16.34 -26.79 8.62
CA SER A 115 16.32 -27.88 9.60
C SER A 115 15.91 -27.36 10.98
N PRO A 116 15.06 -28.09 11.73
CA PRO A 116 14.86 -27.82 13.14
C PRO A 116 16.07 -28.36 13.91
N ASN A 117 17.20 -27.63 13.92
CA ASN A 117 18.23 -27.84 14.93
C ASN A 117 17.88 -27.02 16.18
N SER A 118 16.85 -27.47 16.89
CA SER A 118 16.74 -27.23 18.33
C SER A 118 17.23 -28.50 19.01
N ALA A 119 18.56 -28.62 19.11
CA ALA A 119 19.20 -29.64 19.91
C ALA A 119 18.93 -29.33 21.38
N THR A 120 18.08 -30.13 22.05
CA THR A 120 18.23 -30.42 23.47
C THR A 120 17.64 -31.82 23.77
N GLY A 121 18.53 -32.80 23.92
CA GLY A 121 18.43 -33.86 24.93
C GLY A 121 17.50 -35.07 24.71
N ASN A 122 18.07 -36.13 24.14
CA ASN A 122 18.04 -37.53 24.60
C ASN A 122 16.68 -38.25 24.87
N ALA A 123 16.36 -39.29 24.09
CA ALA A 123 16.02 -40.63 24.61
C ALA A 123 15.88 -41.66 23.48
N ASN A 124 16.69 -42.70 23.58
CA ASN A 124 16.62 -43.94 22.80
C ASN A 124 15.33 -44.72 23.14
N ASN A 125 14.50 -45.08 22.16
CA ASN A 125 13.87 -46.41 22.06
C ASN A 125 13.13 -46.59 20.72
N ALA A 126 13.16 -47.81 20.21
CA ALA A 126 12.79 -48.27 18.88
C ALA A 126 11.27 -48.27 18.58
N ASN A 127 10.91 -47.89 17.35
CA ASN A 127 9.92 -48.59 16.52
C ASN A 127 10.06 -48.15 15.03
N PRO A 128 10.55 -49.00 14.10
CA PRO A 128 10.62 -48.62 12.69
C PRO A 128 9.34 -48.92 11.87
N ALA A 129 8.21 -49.31 12.48
CA ALA A 129 7.09 -49.91 11.73
C ALA A 129 5.71 -49.20 11.78
N ASN A 130 5.59 -47.97 12.26
CA ASN A 130 4.34 -47.21 12.04
C ASN A 130 4.57 -45.70 12.13
N ASN A 131 4.91 -45.08 11.00
CA ASN A 131 4.46 -43.72 10.70
C ASN A 131 4.46 -43.47 9.19
N SER A 132 3.66 -44.26 8.46
CA SER A 132 3.34 -44.01 7.05
C SER A 132 1.94 -43.40 6.89
N LEU A 133 1.52 -42.55 7.83
CA LEU A 133 0.25 -41.84 7.74
C LEU A 133 0.51 -40.39 7.34
N GLY A 134 0.20 -40.12 6.07
CA GLY A 134 0.14 -38.77 5.52
C GLY A 134 1.52 -38.20 5.25
N SER A 135 2.19 -38.74 4.22
CA SER A 135 3.10 -37.91 3.44
C SER A 135 2.36 -36.61 3.14
N SER A 136 2.76 -35.57 3.86
CA SER A 136 2.41 -34.19 3.63
C SER A 136 2.60 -33.93 2.15
N GLN A 137 1.52 -34.08 1.37
CA GLN A 137 1.38 -33.39 0.10
C GLN A 137 1.44 -31.92 0.48
N ILE A 138 2.67 -31.43 0.53
CA ILE A 138 3.05 -30.06 0.26
C ILE A 138 2.59 -29.87 -1.18
N SER A 139 1.28 -29.71 -1.37
CA SER A 139 0.74 -29.09 -2.55
C SER A 139 1.49 -27.77 -2.60
N SER A 140 2.31 -27.56 -3.62
CA SER A 140 2.87 -26.25 -3.94
C SER A 140 1.69 -25.29 -3.89
N ARG A 141 1.51 -24.59 -2.77
CA ARG A 141 0.36 -23.70 -2.57
C ARG A 141 0.68 -22.45 -3.37
N LYS A 142 0.50 -22.60 -4.67
CA LYS A 142 0.62 -21.55 -5.65
C LYS A 142 -0.46 -20.53 -5.31
N GLY A 143 -0.05 -19.34 -4.93
CA GLY A 143 -0.97 -18.27 -4.60
C GLY A 143 -0.41 -16.94 -5.06
N ILE A 144 -1.31 -16.07 -5.50
CA ILE A 144 -0.98 -14.73 -5.97
C ILE A 144 -0.71 -13.88 -4.75
N THR A 145 0.51 -13.37 -4.67
CA THR A 145 0.96 -12.48 -3.59
C THR A 145 1.00 -11.03 -4.04
N GLY A 146 0.93 -10.77 -5.34
CA GLY A 146 0.88 -9.41 -5.86
C GLY A 146 0.49 -9.31 -7.33
N VAL A 147 0.46 -8.08 -7.82
CA VAL A 147 0.20 -7.74 -9.22
C VAL A 147 1.16 -6.68 -9.73
N TYR A 148 1.33 -6.59 -11.05
CA TYR A 148 2.10 -5.54 -11.72
C TYR A 148 1.47 -5.15 -13.06
N SER A 149 1.79 -3.94 -13.53
CA SER A 149 1.32 -3.43 -14.84
C SER A 149 2.13 -4.05 -15.97
N LEU A 150 1.47 -4.42 -17.08
CA LEU A 150 2.15 -4.97 -18.26
C LEU A 150 2.86 -3.90 -19.11
N SER A 151 2.81 -2.63 -18.71
CA SER A 151 3.34 -1.52 -19.50
C SER A 151 4.87 -1.42 -19.46
N ASN A 152 5.51 -1.49 -20.65
CA ASN A 152 6.95 -1.26 -20.83
C ASN A 152 7.37 0.23 -20.75
N LYS A 153 6.47 1.13 -20.36
CA LYS A 153 6.76 2.57 -20.30
C LYS A 153 7.59 2.87 -19.04
N ARG A 154 8.36 3.96 -19.09
CA ARG A 154 9.19 4.40 -17.96
C ARG A 154 8.39 5.25 -16.95
N PRO A 155 8.56 5.04 -15.64
CA PRO A 155 7.96 5.88 -14.60
C PRO A 155 8.53 7.31 -14.59
N LEU A 156 7.67 8.30 -14.36
CA LEU A 156 8.08 9.67 -14.08
C LEU A 156 8.40 9.85 -12.59
N LYS A 157 7.65 9.21 -11.70
CA LYS A 157 7.91 9.23 -10.25
C LYS A 157 9.11 8.34 -9.92
N LYS A 158 10.12 8.92 -9.26
CA LYS A 158 11.33 8.22 -8.80
C LYS A 158 11.61 8.38 -7.32
N ASP A 159 10.89 9.27 -6.65
CA ASP A 159 11.15 9.67 -5.27
C ASP A 159 9.86 9.77 -4.45
N ASN A 160 10.02 9.90 -3.13
CA ASN A 160 8.94 10.05 -2.17
C ASN A 160 7.87 8.94 -2.31
N PHE A 161 8.34 7.69 -2.37
CA PHE A 161 7.48 6.53 -2.27
C PHE A 161 7.30 6.16 -0.78
N PRO A 162 6.11 5.69 -0.38
CA PRO A 162 5.93 5.02 0.91
C PRO A 162 6.93 3.86 1.07
N GLU A 163 7.28 3.51 2.30
CA GLU A 163 8.28 2.47 2.61
C GLU A 163 8.01 1.13 1.90
N HIS A 164 6.73 0.73 1.85
CA HIS A 164 6.29 -0.50 1.18
C HIS A 164 6.42 -0.46 -0.36
N PHE A 165 6.73 0.71 -0.94
CA PHE A 165 6.99 0.94 -2.36
C PHE A 165 8.41 1.47 -2.61
N ALA A 166 9.31 1.43 -1.62
CA ALA A 166 10.67 1.97 -1.76
C ALA A 166 11.44 1.37 -2.96
N LYS A 167 11.21 0.08 -3.25
CA LYS A 167 11.79 -0.64 -4.39
C LYS A 167 11.44 -0.04 -5.76
N PHE A 168 10.38 0.75 -5.86
CA PHE A 168 9.93 1.36 -7.12
C PHE A 168 10.81 2.53 -7.57
N THR A 169 11.68 3.04 -6.68
CA THR A 169 12.64 4.11 -6.98
C THR A 169 13.65 3.69 -8.07
N GLU A 170 14.01 2.41 -8.08
CA GLU A 170 15.02 1.84 -9.00
C GLU A 170 14.39 1.22 -10.27
N ALA A 171 13.07 1.22 -10.35
CA ALA A 171 12.32 0.66 -11.47
C ALA A 171 12.60 1.40 -12.78
N GLU A 172 12.88 0.64 -13.84
CA GLU A 172 13.05 1.20 -15.18
C GLU A 172 11.71 1.28 -15.92
N THR A 173 10.80 0.37 -15.60
CA THR A 173 9.48 0.20 -16.24
C THR A 173 8.35 0.06 -15.22
N TYR A 174 7.10 0.14 -15.66
CA TYR A 174 5.95 -0.13 -14.78
C TYR A 174 5.76 -1.62 -14.45
N GLN A 175 6.43 -2.52 -15.16
CA GLN A 175 6.45 -3.95 -14.81
C GLN A 175 7.26 -4.21 -13.53
N ASP A 176 8.28 -3.38 -13.30
CA ASP A 176 9.09 -3.45 -12.07
C ASP A 176 8.32 -2.93 -10.84
N TRP A 177 7.21 -2.22 -11.05
CA TRP A 177 6.30 -1.81 -9.97
C TRP A 177 5.42 -2.98 -9.57
N GLN A 178 6.00 -3.91 -8.81
CA GLN A 178 5.32 -5.08 -8.29
C GLN A 178 4.67 -4.79 -6.94
N PHE A 179 3.34 -4.82 -6.91
CA PHE A 179 2.53 -4.58 -5.73
C PHE A 179 2.32 -5.88 -4.95
N VAL A 180 3.32 -6.28 -4.17
CA VAL A 180 3.35 -7.58 -3.48
C VAL A 180 3.05 -7.45 -1.98
N PHE A 181 2.35 -8.44 -1.42
CA PHE A 181 2.19 -8.68 0.01
C PHE A 181 2.74 -10.06 0.38
N SER A 182 4.02 -10.11 0.75
CA SER A 182 4.63 -11.31 1.35
C SER A 182 4.73 -11.12 2.86
N ARG A 183 4.35 -12.15 3.63
CA ARG A 183 4.45 -12.14 5.11
C ARG A 183 5.86 -11.81 5.59
N ASP A 184 6.87 -12.30 4.86
CA ASP A 184 8.27 -12.19 5.27
C ASP A 184 8.93 -10.85 4.88
N ALA A 185 8.29 -10.06 4.00
CA ALA A 185 8.80 -8.75 3.61
C ALA A 185 8.80 -7.75 4.79
N GLY A 186 7.90 -7.93 5.75
CA GLY A 186 7.85 -7.10 6.96
C GLY A 186 8.96 -7.38 7.99
N ASN A 187 9.56 -8.58 7.96
CA ASN A 187 10.64 -8.96 8.89
C ASN A 187 12.04 -8.68 8.33
N ASN A 188 12.19 -8.55 7.01
CA ASN A 188 13.48 -8.35 6.35
C ASN A 188 13.82 -6.88 6.05
N ASN A 189 12.92 -5.93 6.35
CA ASN A 189 13.20 -4.48 6.21
C ASN A 189 13.64 -3.82 7.54
N ALA A 190 14.22 -4.60 8.46
CA ALA A 190 14.88 -4.11 9.67
C ALA A 190 16.41 -4.34 9.65
N THR A 191 17.01 -4.51 8.45
CA THR A 191 18.46 -4.57 8.28
C THR A 191 18.93 -3.58 7.22
N THR A 192 18.82 -2.29 7.55
CA THR A 192 19.75 -1.25 7.07
C THR A 192 20.17 -0.36 8.25
N GLN A 193 20.91 -0.97 9.18
CA GLN A 193 21.88 -0.26 10.01
C GLN A 193 23.20 -1.03 9.96
N GLN A 194 24.08 -0.71 9.01
CA GLN A 194 25.52 -0.78 9.24
C GLN A 194 26.31 -0.04 8.14
N THR A 195 26.74 1.18 8.45
CA THR A 195 28.07 1.65 8.03
C THR A 195 28.70 2.38 9.21
N SER A 196 29.93 1.95 9.49
CA SER A 196 30.72 2.16 10.69
C SER A 196 31.33 3.56 10.75
N GLN A 197 31.38 4.18 11.93
CA GLN A 197 32.59 4.89 12.37
C GLN A 197 32.63 5.09 13.89
N SER A 198 33.68 4.50 14.46
CA SER A 198 34.16 4.66 15.83
C SER A 198 34.87 6.02 15.97
N GLY A 199 34.61 6.74 17.06
CA GLY A 199 35.33 7.97 17.38
C GLY A 199 34.83 8.70 18.64
N ALA A 200 35.56 8.50 19.73
CA ALA A 200 35.74 9.36 20.91
C ALA A 200 34.51 9.74 21.79
N ALA A 201 34.64 9.39 23.07
CA ALA A 201 33.81 9.84 24.16
C ALA A 201 33.77 11.38 24.29
N GLY A 202 32.56 11.93 24.24
CA GLY A 202 32.25 13.31 24.59
C GLY A 202 30.77 13.41 24.91
N THR A 203 30.45 13.74 26.14
CA THR A 203 29.09 13.95 26.66
C THR A 203 28.37 15.07 25.89
N PRO A 204 27.19 14.84 25.29
CA PRO A 204 26.37 15.95 24.80
C PRO A 204 25.63 16.60 25.96
N ALA A 205 26.02 17.85 26.26
CA ALA A 205 25.36 18.73 27.20
C ALA A 205 23.90 19.02 26.79
N SER A 206 22.99 18.94 27.76
CA SER A 206 21.58 19.30 27.62
C SER A 206 21.42 20.83 27.52
N PRO A 207 20.70 21.38 26.54
CA PRO A 207 20.64 22.83 26.31
C PRO A 207 19.53 23.57 27.08
N PHE A 208 18.92 23.00 28.12
CA PHE A 208 17.90 23.74 28.88
C PHE A 208 17.97 23.44 30.38
N GLY A 209 18.51 24.41 31.12
CA GLY A 209 18.59 24.40 32.57
C GLY A 209 17.24 24.65 33.23
N THR A 210 17.00 23.96 34.34
CA THR A 210 15.96 24.28 35.31
C THR A 210 16.32 25.55 36.08
N PRO A 211 15.33 26.21 36.70
CA PRO A 211 15.39 26.18 38.15
C PRO A 211 14.09 25.73 38.81
N SER A 212 14.32 24.90 39.82
CA SER A 212 13.42 24.48 40.88
C SER A 212 12.91 25.69 41.67
N GLY A 213 11.61 25.74 41.91
CA GLY A 213 10.95 26.63 42.85
C GLY A 213 9.83 25.86 43.56
N ALA A 214 10.09 25.46 44.80
CA ALA A 214 9.14 24.81 45.68
C ALA A 214 8.10 25.80 46.19
N ALA A 215 6.82 25.44 46.12
CA ALA A 215 5.78 25.94 47.01
C ALA A 215 4.68 24.88 47.15
N SER A 216 4.52 24.43 48.38
CA SER A 216 3.49 23.56 48.91
C SER A 216 2.20 24.33 49.16
N SER A 217 1.05 23.80 48.72
CA SER A 217 -0.23 24.03 49.39
C SER A 217 -1.31 23.02 48.95
N SER A 218 -1.90 22.40 49.96
CA SER A 218 -3.06 21.52 50.00
C SER A 218 -4.35 22.09 49.37
N GLY A 219 -5.21 21.21 48.83
CA GLY A 219 -6.66 21.46 48.78
C GLY A 219 -7.44 20.79 47.65
N GLY A 220 -8.19 19.73 47.96
CA GLY A 220 -9.60 19.55 47.61
C GLY A 220 -10.09 19.53 46.14
N ALA A 221 -10.49 18.32 45.72
CA ALA A 221 -11.76 17.97 45.09
C ALA A 221 -12.09 18.36 43.61
N SER A 222 -12.71 17.36 42.96
CA SER A 222 -13.72 17.43 41.89
C SER A 222 -13.22 17.31 40.44
N ALA A 223 -13.54 16.15 39.85
CA ALA A 223 -13.42 15.84 38.42
C ALA A 223 -14.42 16.64 37.56
N PRO A 224 -14.05 17.04 36.33
CA PRO A 224 -15.02 17.40 35.29
C PRO A 224 -15.28 16.23 34.34
N ALA A 225 -16.56 15.96 34.11
CA ALA A 225 -17.12 14.87 33.33
C ALA A 225 -16.99 15.05 31.80
N SER A 226 -16.88 13.91 31.10
CA SER A 226 -16.97 13.76 29.64
C SER A 226 -18.40 14.06 29.12
N PRO A 227 -18.57 14.75 27.97
CA PRO A 227 -19.88 15.27 27.54
C PRO A 227 -20.64 14.44 26.50
N PHE A 228 -20.56 13.11 26.44
CA PHE A 228 -21.37 12.36 25.44
C PHE A 228 -21.88 11.00 25.94
N ALA A 229 -23.09 11.02 26.51
CA ALA A 229 -23.90 9.82 26.74
C ALA A 229 -25.36 10.10 26.32
N PRO A 230 -26.02 9.20 25.56
CA PRO A 230 -27.40 9.37 25.10
C PRO A 230 -28.41 9.01 26.21
N PRO A 231 -29.58 9.67 26.28
CA PRO A 231 -30.61 9.31 27.26
C PRO A 231 -31.41 8.09 26.79
N ALA A 232 -31.43 7.04 27.62
CA ALA A 232 -32.37 5.94 27.53
C ALA A 232 -33.41 6.04 28.66
N SER A 233 -34.64 5.65 28.30
CA SER A 233 -35.72 5.08 29.11
C SER A 233 -36.98 5.94 29.35
N GLY A 234 -38.06 5.51 28.70
CA GLY A 234 -39.45 5.72 29.10
C GLY A 234 -40.16 4.37 29.01
N GLN A 235 -40.52 3.82 30.16
CA GLN A 235 -41.12 2.50 30.35
C GLN A 235 -42.61 2.70 30.70
N THR A 236 -43.52 2.18 29.88
CA THR A 236 -44.91 1.93 30.29
C THR A 236 -45.41 0.71 29.53
N GLY A 237 -45.65 -0.38 30.27
CA GLY A 237 -46.19 -1.62 29.73
C GLY A 237 -47.70 -1.56 29.54
N GLN A 238 -48.20 -2.40 28.63
CA GLN A 238 -49.41 -3.22 28.78
C GLN A 238 -49.69 -3.96 27.46
N ASN A 239 -49.69 -5.29 27.54
CA ASN A 239 -50.13 -6.21 26.48
C ASN A 239 -51.66 -6.27 26.44
N PRO A 240 -52.35 -6.10 25.29
CA PRO A 240 -53.81 -6.20 25.24
C PRO A 240 -54.42 -7.41 24.51
N PHE A 241 -53.71 -8.51 24.20
CA PHE A 241 -54.29 -9.65 23.45
C PHE A 241 -54.11 -11.02 24.11
N ALA A 242 -54.67 -11.19 25.31
CA ALA A 242 -54.96 -12.50 25.88
C ALA A 242 -56.44 -12.60 26.25
N ARG A 243 -57.26 -13.06 25.30
CA ARG A 243 -58.37 -13.99 25.50
C ARG A 243 -58.70 -14.70 24.20
#